data_AF-A0A945EYZ8-F1
#
_entry.id   AF-A0A945EYZ8-F1
#
_cell.length_a   1.000
_cell.length_b   1.000
_cell.length_c   1.000
_cell.angle_alpha   90.00
_cell.angle_beta   90.00
_cell.angle_gamma   90.00
#
_symmetry.space_group_name_H-M   'P 1'
#
loop_
_entity.id
_entity.type
_entity.pdbx_description
1 polymer ?
#
loop_
_entity_poly.entity_id
_entity_poly.type
_entity_poly.pdbx_seq_one_letter_code
_entity_poly.pdbx_strand_id
1 'polypeptide(L)'
;MLKRHFLSALIWSIFCLLFLGHCSEKERLTPPEILIKGEVVFSQTIGGSKNEVLKSVIKTADGGYAVLGYTQSNDGDITSKIAENFDFWLLKFDANNTLSWQQTFGGSKDDRGADLINTSDGGFALLGFSKSSDNDLTSNAGFQDFWILKLSPSGEISWQQTFGFSGSDVGTTLLETEEGGFLITGVLDVSASNGQGNAKTTVVNHAGGDFWALKLTATGELEWSKYYGGSFTDTPLGVVKTADNGFILVGSSDSNDVDIKNNKGSYDFWVIKISSKGTLVWEKSFGGSEIDEARAISASHDGNFIVVGDTRSSDGDVNSNNGAADIWVLKISTEGNLIWEKTFGGTGFDAGRSISMTQDNGFVIAGSSRSSDNGFTNKGQNDALVLKIDAEGVLEWQQTIGGSEIDFLYDVVELEDQTIIAVGESSSSDGDISLNKGFSDALILQIK
;
A
#
# COMPACT_ATOMS: atom_id res chain seq x y z
N MET A 1 -88.02 24.71 -9.01
CA MET A 1 -88.61 24.70 -10.38
C MET A 1 -88.36 23.32 -10.97
N LEU A 2 -89.43 22.62 -11.40
CA LEU A 2 -89.61 21.46 -12.33
C LEU A 2 -88.33 20.72 -12.85
N LYS A 3 -88.25 19.40 -13.13
CA LYS A 3 -89.20 18.26 -13.28
C LYS A 3 -88.38 16.97 -13.57
N ARG A 4 -88.86 15.80 -13.07
CA ARG A 4 -89.04 14.44 -13.71
C ARG A 4 -87.93 13.82 -14.60
N HIS A 5 -87.35 12.64 -14.28
CA HIS A 5 -87.79 11.22 -14.39
C HIS A 5 -87.24 10.45 -15.63
N PHE A 6 -86.82 9.19 -15.38
CA PHE A 6 -86.84 7.92 -16.16
C PHE A 6 -85.49 7.18 -15.98
N LEU A 7 -85.34 6.09 -15.21
CA LEU A 7 -85.95 4.75 -15.16
C LEU A 7 -85.62 3.84 -16.37
N SER A 8 -84.70 2.88 -16.19
CA SER A 8 -84.85 1.49 -16.64
C SER A 8 -83.77 0.58 -16.06
N ALA A 9 -84.21 -0.45 -15.35
CA ALA A 9 -83.43 -1.57 -14.82
C ALA A 9 -83.60 -2.81 -15.71
N LEU A 10 -82.60 -3.70 -15.75
CA LEU A 10 -82.72 -5.16 -16.00
C LEU A 10 -81.30 -5.79 -15.93
N ILE A 11 -80.97 -6.98 -15.40
CA ILE A 11 -81.54 -8.04 -14.55
C ILE A 11 -80.35 -9.01 -14.28
N TRP A 12 -80.27 -9.54 -13.04
CA TRP A 12 -79.74 -10.84 -12.55
C TRP A 12 -78.37 -11.37 -13.04
N SER A 13 -77.50 -11.88 -12.17
CA SER A 13 -77.77 -13.09 -11.37
C SER A 13 -76.76 -13.26 -10.23
N ILE A 14 -77.26 -13.86 -9.14
CA ILE A 14 -76.57 -14.24 -7.91
C ILE A 14 -75.77 -15.54 -8.14
N PHE A 15 -74.55 -15.62 -7.63
CA PHE A 15 -73.97 -16.87 -7.14
C PHE A 15 -73.07 -16.59 -5.92
N CYS A 16 -73.49 -17.08 -4.76
CA CYS A 16 -72.66 -17.21 -3.57
C CYS A 16 -71.82 -18.50 -3.69
N LEU A 17 -70.53 -18.44 -3.39
CA LEU A 17 -69.82 -19.47 -2.60
C LEU A 17 -68.44 -18.98 -2.17
N LEU A 18 -68.15 -19.22 -0.89
CA LEU A 18 -66.97 -18.85 -0.13
C LEU A 18 -65.69 -19.56 -0.60
N PHE A 19 -64.54 -18.89 -0.50
CA PHE A 19 -63.26 -19.52 -0.22
C PHE A 19 -62.45 -18.68 0.78
N LEU A 20 -61.89 -19.37 1.77
CA LEU A 20 -61.03 -18.88 2.84
C LEU A 20 -59.63 -18.53 2.31
N GLY A 21 -59.00 -17.54 2.95
CA GLY A 21 -57.56 -17.53 3.23
C GLY A 21 -56.66 -16.70 2.30
N HIS A 22 -56.26 -15.51 2.75
CA HIS A 22 -54.84 -15.15 2.85
C HIS A 22 -54.67 -13.90 3.71
N CYS A 23 -53.93 -14.04 4.81
CA CYS A 23 -53.43 -12.94 5.61
C CYS A 23 -52.23 -12.35 4.85
N SER A 24 -52.34 -11.13 4.33
CA SER A 24 -51.18 -10.47 3.73
C SER A 24 -50.22 -10.04 4.84
N GLU A 25 -49.00 -10.58 4.81
CA GLU A 25 -47.90 -10.08 5.64
C GLU A 25 -47.77 -8.57 5.43
N LYS A 26 -47.77 -7.83 6.54
CA LYS A 26 -47.29 -6.45 6.53
C LYS A 26 -45.80 -6.51 6.25
N GLU A 27 -45.38 -6.08 5.07
CA GLU A 27 -44.00 -5.74 4.80
C GLU A 27 -43.53 -4.76 5.88
N ARG A 28 -42.71 -5.28 6.81
CA ARG A 28 -41.89 -4.44 7.68
C ARG A 28 -40.83 -3.85 6.76
N LEU A 29 -41.01 -2.60 6.36
CA LEU A 29 -39.93 -1.77 5.88
C LEU A 29 -38.91 -1.66 7.02
N THR A 30 -37.82 -2.42 6.92
CA THR A 30 -36.61 -2.17 7.71
C THR A 30 -36.13 -0.77 7.34
N PRO A 31 -35.82 0.10 8.33
CA PRO A 31 -35.13 1.36 8.02
C PRO A 31 -33.87 1.02 7.20
N PRO A 32 -33.46 1.85 6.22
CA PRO A 32 -32.16 1.67 5.59
C PRO A 32 -31.11 1.64 6.69
N GLU A 33 -30.26 0.60 6.69
CA GLU A 33 -29.08 0.58 7.54
C GLU A 33 -28.29 1.88 7.27
N ILE A 34 -28.08 2.66 8.32
CA ILE A 34 -27.22 3.83 8.24
C ILE A 34 -25.80 3.25 8.19
N LEU A 35 -25.23 3.17 7.00
CA LEU A 35 -23.82 2.85 6.84
C LEU A 35 -23.01 4.00 7.45
N ILE A 36 -22.43 3.76 8.62
CA ILE A 36 -21.49 4.69 9.22
C ILE A 36 -20.18 4.54 8.44
N LYS A 37 -19.88 5.51 7.57
CA LYS A 37 -18.64 5.50 6.79
C LYS A 37 -17.43 5.38 7.74
N GLY A 38 -16.53 4.47 7.43
CA GLY A 38 -15.28 4.29 8.17
C GLY A 38 -15.47 3.41 9.41
N GLU A 39 -16.46 2.52 9.43
CA GLU A 39 -16.63 1.57 10.53
C GLU A 39 -15.71 0.36 10.33
N VAL A 40 -14.91 0.02 11.34
CA VAL A 40 -14.12 -1.22 11.35
C VAL A 40 -15.08 -2.39 11.59
N VAL A 41 -15.31 -3.19 10.56
CA VAL A 41 -16.22 -4.34 10.63
C VAL A 41 -15.49 -5.65 10.91
N PHE A 42 -14.16 -5.66 10.76
CA PHE A 42 -13.33 -6.83 10.97
C PHE A 42 -11.89 -6.45 11.30
N SER A 43 -11.32 -7.10 12.31
CA SER A 43 -9.88 -7.10 12.61
C SER A 43 -9.45 -8.55 12.93
N GLN A 44 -8.38 -9.01 12.28
CA GLN A 44 -7.83 -10.34 12.54
C GLN A 44 -6.31 -10.32 12.46
N THR A 45 -5.68 -11.06 13.37
CA THR A 45 -4.29 -11.47 13.29
C THR A 45 -4.16 -12.88 12.70
N ILE A 46 -3.14 -13.09 11.87
CA ILE A 46 -2.79 -14.37 11.27
C ILE A 46 -1.30 -14.61 11.50
N GLY A 47 -0.92 -15.77 12.01
CA GLY A 47 0.48 -16.02 12.35
C GLY A 47 0.73 -17.30 13.12
N GLY A 48 1.96 -17.42 13.62
CA GLY A 48 2.45 -18.53 14.41
C GLY A 48 3.18 -18.06 15.67
N SER A 49 4.12 -18.85 16.16
CA SER A 49 4.82 -18.54 17.42
C SER A 49 5.89 -17.46 17.32
N LYS A 50 6.13 -16.89 16.12
CA LYS A 50 7.22 -15.93 15.85
C LYS A 50 6.74 -14.57 15.31
N ASN A 51 7.20 -14.16 14.12
CA ASN A 51 7.06 -12.80 13.63
C ASN A 51 6.49 -12.84 12.21
N GLU A 52 5.31 -12.27 12.04
CA GLU A 52 4.59 -12.19 10.78
C GLU A 52 4.21 -10.75 10.46
N VAL A 53 4.44 -10.35 9.20
CA VAL A 53 4.14 -9.00 8.72
C VAL A 53 3.52 -9.08 7.34
N LEU A 54 2.47 -8.30 7.09
CA LEU A 54 1.97 -8.03 5.74
C LEU A 54 2.39 -6.63 5.31
N LYS A 55 3.01 -6.52 4.14
CA LYS A 55 3.61 -5.29 3.60
C LYS A 55 2.81 -4.68 2.47
N SER A 56 2.08 -5.48 1.69
CA SER A 56 1.34 -5.04 0.51
C SER A 56 0.01 -5.78 0.35
N VAL A 57 -1.01 -5.11 -0.16
CA VAL A 57 -2.34 -5.64 -0.46
C VAL A 57 -2.86 -5.15 -1.80
N ILE A 58 -3.45 -6.05 -2.58
CA ILE A 58 -4.11 -5.73 -3.84
C ILE A 58 -5.51 -6.35 -3.92
N LYS A 59 -6.44 -5.65 -4.56
CA LYS A 59 -7.70 -6.27 -4.98
C LYS A 59 -7.48 -7.24 -6.13
N THR A 60 -8.27 -8.31 -6.22
CA THR A 60 -8.14 -9.32 -7.28
C THR A 60 -9.40 -9.38 -8.14
N ALA A 61 -9.26 -9.86 -9.39
CA ALA A 61 -10.34 -9.81 -10.38
C ALA A 61 -11.60 -10.62 -10.01
N ASP A 62 -11.48 -11.54 -9.06
CA ASP A 62 -12.59 -12.31 -8.48
C ASP A 62 -13.35 -11.56 -7.37
N GLY A 63 -13.03 -10.28 -7.14
CA GLY A 63 -13.60 -9.42 -6.09
C GLY A 63 -12.99 -9.61 -4.70
N GLY A 64 -12.06 -10.54 -4.54
CA GLY A 64 -11.28 -10.71 -3.32
C GLY A 64 -10.04 -9.82 -3.27
N TYR A 65 -9.04 -10.26 -2.51
CA TYR A 65 -7.76 -9.56 -2.41
C TYR A 65 -6.60 -10.55 -2.16
N ALA A 66 -5.38 -10.11 -2.45
CA ALA A 66 -4.14 -10.84 -2.15
C ALA A 66 -3.23 -9.94 -1.32
N VAL A 67 -2.44 -10.55 -0.43
CA VAL A 67 -1.54 -9.86 0.48
C VAL A 67 -0.16 -10.51 0.46
N LEU A 68 0.88 -9.69 0.52
CA LEU A 68 2.27 -10.14 0.59
C LEU A 68 2.94 -9.56 1.83
N GLY A 69 3.76 -10.36 2.49
CA GLY A 69 4.81 -9.87 3.35
C GLY A 69 5.80 -10.98 3.65
N TYR A 70 6.03 -11.28 4.93
CA TYR A 70 6.97 -12.32 5.33
C TYR A 70 6.59 -12.96 6.66
N THR A 71 7.03 -14.20 6.84
CA THR A 71 6.82 -14.99 8.06
C THR A 71 8.13 -15.61 8.53
N GLN A 72 8.32 -15.63 9.85
CA GLN A 72 9.37 -16.40 10.50
C GLN A 72 8.86 -17.74 11.05
N SER A 73 7.56 -17.83 11.33
CA SER A 73 6.93 -19.01 11.91
C SER A 73 6.89 -20.20 10.94
N ASN A 74 6.94 -21.40 11.51
CA ASN A 74 6.74 -22.68 10.80
C ASN A 74 5.58 -23.48 11.42
N ASP A 75 4.71 -22.80 12.16
CA ASP A 75 3.59 -23.32 12.92
C ASP A 75 2.39 -22.35 12.88
N GLY A 76 1.35 -22.66 13.67
CA GLY A 76 0.14 -21.84 13.73
C GLY A 76 -0.63 -21.87 12.42
N ASP A 77 -0.85 -20.69 11.84
CA ASP A 77 -1.54 -20.56 10.55
C ASP A 77 -0.62 -20.85 9.35
N ILE A 78 0.70 -20.94 9.55
CA ILE A 78 1.66 -21.21 8.48
C ILE A 78 1.76 -22.72 8.26
N THR A 79 1.44 -23.17 7.06
CA THR A 79 1.35 -24.63 6.77
C THR A 79 2.46 -25.19 5.88
N SER A 80 3.16 -24.34 5.13
CA SER A 80 4.10 -24.78 4.08
C SER A 80 5.58 -24.68 4.46
N LYS A 81 5.91 -24.00 5.55
CA LYS A 81 7.28 -23.65 5.94
C LYS A 81 7.82 -24.60 7.01
N ILE A 82 9.11 -24.93 6.93
CA ILE A 82 9.77 -25.86 7.87
C ILE A 82 10.83 -25.15 8.72
N ALA A 83 11.61 -24.24 8.11
CA ALA A 83 12.67 -23.51 8.79
C ALA A 83 12.14 -22.23 9.47
N GLU A 84 12.93 -21.64 10.36
CA GLU A 84 12.55 -20.46 11.17
C GLU A 84 13.31 -19.17 10.78
N ASN A 85 13.88 -19.13 9.57
CA ASN A 85 14.31 -17.91 8.88
C ASN A 85 13.08 -17.14 8.35
N PHE A 86 13.24 -15.89 7.92
CA PHE A 86 12.15 -15.20 7.21
C PHE A 86 12.02 -15.71 5.78
N ASP A 87 10.80 -16.00 5.34
CA ASP A 87 10.48 -16.25 3.92
C ASP A 87 9.36 -15.28 3.48
N PHE A 88 9.24 -15.01 2.17
CA PHE A 88 8.07 -14.32 1.62
C PHE A 88 6.82 -15.10 2.00
N TRP A 89 5.72 -14.41 2.28
CA TRP A 89 4.44 -15.05 2.57
C TRP A 89 3.33 -14.36 1.77
N LEU A 90 2.78 -15.10 0.81
CA LEU A 90 1.69 -14.66 -0.06
C LEU A 90 0.41 -15.37 0.36
N LEU A 91 -0.66 -14.60 0.58
CA LEU A 91 -2.00 -15.13 0.87
C LEU A 91 -3.02 -14.55 -0.11
N LYS A 92 -3.99 -15.37 -0.49
CA LYS A 92 -5.12 -14.97 -1.33
C LYS A 92 -6.42 -15.21 -0.59
N PHE A 93 -7.27 -14.19 -0.53
CA PHE A 93 -8.60 -14.22 0.05
C PHE A 93 -9.67 -14.06 -1.03
N ASP A 94 -10.84 -14.64 -0.81
CA ASP A 94 -12.02 -14.43 -1.66
C ASP A 94 -12.77 -13.14 -1.28
N ALA A 95 -13.83 -12.82 -2.03
CA ALA A 95 -14.67 -11.64 -1.79
C ALA A 95 -15.41 -11.66 -0.43
N ASN A 96 -15.47 -12.81 0.25
CA ASN A 96 -16.09 -12.96 1.57
C ASN A 96 -15.05 -12.98 2.70
N ASN A 97 -13.81 -12.53 2.43
CA ASN A 97 -12.72 -12.54 3.40
C ASN A 97 -12.36 -13.98 3.89
N THR A 98 -12.49 -14.97 3.01
CA THR A 98 -12.07 -16.35 3.31
C THR A 98 -10.74 -16.65 2.64
N LEU A 99 -9.76 -17.13 3.42
CA LEU A 99 -8.46 -17.56 2.89
C LEU A 99 -8.67 -18.69 1.87
N SER A 100 -8.30 -18.41 0.63
CA SER A 100 -8.35 -19.35 -0.49
C SER A 100 -7.12 -20.24 -0.53
N TRP A 101 -5.94 -19.64 -0.43
CA TRP A 101 -4.65 -20.34 -0.37
C TRP A 101 -3.56 -19.43 0.18
N GLN A 102 -2.45 -20.04 0.63
CA GLN A 102 -1.23 -19.36 1.04
C GLN A 102 0.00 -20.08 0.51
N GLN A 103 1.09 -19.36 0.31
CA GLN A 103 2.38 -19.89 -0.14
C GLN A 103 3.54 -19.12 0.49
N THR A 104 4.64 -19.83 0.70
CA THR A 104 5.91 -19.26 1.17
C THR A 104 6.99 -19.45 0.12
N PHE A 105 7.84 -18.43 -0.06
CA PHE A 105 8.97 -18.47 -1.01
C PHE A 105 10.25 -18.04 -0.31
N GLY A 106 11.32 -18.83 -0.42
CA GLY A 106 12.60 -18.49 0.19
C GLY A 106 13.65 -19.59 0.15
N GLY A 107 14.81 -19.28 0.74
CA GLY A 107 15.96 -20.16 0.86
C GLY A 107 16.31 -20.49 2.31
N SER A 108 17.59 -20.74 2.58
CA SER A 108 18.06 -21.07 3.93
C SER A 108 18.32 -19.86 4.84
N LYS A 109 18.20 -18.64 4.32
CA LYS A 109 18.44 -17.37 5.04
C LYS A 109 17.21 -16.46 4.93
N ASP A 110 17.30 -15.25 5.47
CA ASP A 110 16.15 -14.34 5.48
C ASP A 110 15.83 -13.78 4.09
N ASP A 111 14.57 -13.92 3.71
CA ASP A 111 13.95 -13.43 2.49
C ASP A 111 12.66 -12.71 2.87
N ARG A 112 12.47 -11.47 2.39
CA ARG A 112 11.32 -10.64 2.82
C ARG A 112 10.64 -9.95 1.65
N GLY A 113 9.34 -10.20 1.50
CA GLY A 113 8.48 -9.54 0.52
C GLY A 113 8.21 -8.09 0.91
N ALA A 114 8.20 -7.20 -0.09
CA ALA A 114 7.99 -5.77 0.05
C ALA A 114 6.76 -5.28 -0.71
N ASP A 115 6.58 -5.72 -1.97
CA ASP A 115 5.52 -5.21 -2.84
C ASP A 115 4.91 -6.30 -3.73
N LEU A 116 3.62 -6.16 -4.04
CA LEU A 116 2.80 -7.12 -4.76
C LEU A 116 1.91 -6.39 -5.77
N ILE A 117 1.89 -6.87 -7.01
CA ILE A 117 0.96 -6.38 -8.04
C ILE A 117 0.24 -7.53 -8.74
N ASN A 118 -0.97 -7.24 -9.25
CA ASN A 118 -1.55 -8.06 -10.30
C ASN A 118 -0.75 -7.84 -11.59
N THR A 119 -0.77 -8.85 -12.45
CA THR A 119 -0.21 -8.75 -13.80
C THR A 119 -1.31 -8.90 -14.83
N SER A 120 -1.11 -8.32 -16.01
CA SER A 120 -2.08 -8.26 -17.11
C SER A 120 -2.54 -9.64 -17.62
N ASP A 121 -1.74 -10.68 -17.39
CA ASP A 121 -2.08 -12.08 -17.68
C ASP A 121 -2.93 -12.76 -16.59
N GLY A 122 -3.32 -12.02 -15.55
CA GLY A 122 -4.12 -12.47 -14.41
C GLY A 122 -3.31 -13.13 -13.29
N GLY A 123 -1.98 -13.21 -13.41
CA GLY A 123 -1.09 -13.69 -12.35
C GLY A 123 -0.66 -12.58 -11.38
N PHE A 124 0.40 -12.86 -10.62
CA PHE A 124 0.98 -11.92 -9.65
C PHE A 124 2.45 -11.66 -9.97
N ALA A 125 2.95 -10.49 -9.56
CA ALA A 125 4.38 -10.26 -9.44
C ALA A 125 4.70 -9.77 -8.03
N LEU A 126 5.76 -10.33 -7.45
CA LEU A 126 6.24 -10.05 -6.09
C LEU A 126 7.63 -9.43 -6.16
N LEU A 127 7.92 -8.48 -5.29
CA LEU A 127 9.26 -7.93 -5.11
C LEU A 127 9.61 -7.90 -3.62
N GLY A 128 10.90 -8.09 -3.33
CA GLY A 128 11.47 -7.82 -2.03
C GLY A 128 12.99 -8.00 -2.09
N PHE A 129 13.57 -8.52 -1.01
CA PHE A 129 14.99 -8.89 -0.99
C PHE A 129 15.22 -10.30 -0.49
N SER A 130 16.36 -10.86 -0.86
CA SER A 130 16.81 -12.18 -0.42
C SER A 130 18.25 -12.14 0.09
N LYS A 131 18.54 -12.82 1.20
CA LYS A 131 19.91 -13.15 1.67
C LYS A 131 20.36 -14.55 1.25
N SER A 132 19.42 -15.32 0.72
CA SER A 132 19.58 -16.71 0.33
C SER A 132 20.23 -16.86 -1.05
N SER A 133 20.77 -18.04 -1.31
CA SER A 133 21.38 -18.40 -2.61
C SER A 133 21.12 -19.87 -2.96
N ASP A 134 20.05 -20.43 -2.40
CA ASP A 134 19.64 -21.83 -2.48
C ASP A 134 18.12 -21.97 -2.46
N ASN A 135 17.64 -23.22 -2.60
CA ASN A 135 16.24 -23.60 -2.79
C ASN A 135 15.58 -22.89 -3.98
N ASP A 136 14.69 -21.94 -3.71
CA ASP A 136 14.03 -21.16 -4.75
C ASP A 136 15.04 -20.24 -5.45
N LEU A 137 16.16 -19.87 -4.80
CA LEU A 137 17.13 -18.93 -5.36
C LEU A 137 18.39 -19.62 -5.87
N THR A 138 18.97 -19.06 -6.94
CA THR A 138 20.18 -19.60 -7.58
C THR A 138 21.44 -18.75 -7.36
N SER A 139 21.31 -17.49 -6.94
CA SER A 139 22.43 -16.55 -6.81
C SER A 139 22.13 -15.38 -5.88
N ASN A 140 23.17 -14.93 -5.17
CA ASN A 140 23.21 -13.71 -4.37
C ASN A 140 24.61 -13.09 -4.50
N ALA A 141 24.71 -11.85 -4.93
CA ALA A 141 25.94 -11.13 -5.24
C ALA A 141 26.52 -10.39 -4.02
N GLY A 142 25.74 -10.24 -2.95
CA GLY A 142 26.08 -9.43 -1.78
C GLY A 142 25.60 -10.01 -0.46
N PHE A 143 25.23 -9.12 0.45
CA PHE A 143 24.59 -9.46 1.70
C PHE A 143 23.11 -9.76 1.51
N GLN A 144 22.44 -8.96 0.67
CA GLN A 144 21.09 -9.17 0.18
C GLN A 144 20.92 -8.48 -1.18
N ASP A 145 20.09 -9.07 -2.03
CA ASP A 145 19.81 -8.60 -3.38
C ASP A 145 18.29 -8.47 -3.57
N PHE A 146 17.86 -7.72 -4.59
CA PHE A 146 16.46 -7.71 -5.02
C PHE A 146 16.08 -9.12 -5.45
N TRP A 147 14.87 -9.54 -5.09
CA TRP A 147 14.28 -10.78 -5.59
C TRP A 147 12.89 -10.51 -6.12
N ILE A 148 12.70 -10.79 -7.41
CA ILE A 148 11.42 -10.68 -8.11
C ILE A 148 10.92 -12.06 -8.52
N LEU A 149 9.63 -12.30 -8.29
CA LEU A 149 8.93 -13.52 -8.72
C LEU A 149 7.74 -13.12 -9.59
N LYS A 150 7.62 -13.73 -10.77
CA LYS A 150 6.38 -13.72 -11.56
C LYS A 150 5.65 -15.03 -11.35
N LEU A 151 4.40 -14.95 -10.92
CA LEU A 151 3.54 -16.08 -10.65
C LEU A 151 2.41 -16.19 -11.68
N SER A 152 1.89 -17.39 -11.85
CA SER A 152 0.64 -17.67 -12.54
C SER A 152 -0.57 -17.25 -11.68
N PRO A 153 -1.79 -17.23 -12.24
CA PRO A 153 -3.02 -16.99 -11.45
C PRO A 153 -3.25 -17.98 -10.30
N SER A 154 -2.66 -19.19 -10.38
CA SER A 154 -2.74 -20.21 -9.33
C SER A 154 -1.60 -20.12 -8.29
N GLY A 155 -0.74 -19.09 -8.38
CA GLY A 155 0.40 -18.91 -7.47
C GLY A 155 1.64 -19.73 -7.83
N GLU A 156 1.71 -20.35 -9.01
CA GLU A 156 2.89 -21.11 -9.41
C GLU A 156 3.97 -20.18 -9.99
N ILE A 157 5.24 -20.38 -9.63
CA ILE A 157 6.35 -19.60 -10.19
C ILE A 157 6.45 -19.83 -11.69
N SER A 158 6.24 -18.77 -12.47
CA SER A 158 6.46 -18.74 -13.91
C SER A 158 7.91 -18.43 -14.24
N TRP A 159 8.48 -17.43 -13.58
CA TRP A 159 9.92 -17.14 -13.57
C TRP A 159 10.27 -16.31 -12.34
N GLN A 160 11.56 -16.26 -12.01
CA GLN A 160 12.08 -15.43 -10.93
C GLN A 160 13.51 -15.01 -11.25
N GLN A 161 13.96 -13.87 -10.70
CA GLN A 161 15.31 -13.36 -10.88
C GLN A 161 15.81 -12.62 -9.64
N THR A 162 17.14 -12.60 -9.46
CA THR A 162 17.80 -11.75 -8.48
C THR A 162 18.63 -10.67 -9.14
N PHE A 163 18.63 -9.48 -8.54
CA PHE A 163 19.42 -8.34 -8.99
C PHE A 163 20.11 -7.67 -7.82
N GLY A 164 21.43 -7.60 -7.86
CA GLY A 164 22.24 -6.94 -6.85
C GLY A 164 23.72 -7.04 -7.15
N PHE A 165 24.51 -6.41 -6.30
CA PHE A 165 25.95 -6.34 -6.35
C PHE A 165 26.53 -6.59 -4.95
N SER A 166 27.81 -6.26 -4.75
CA SER A 166 28.36 -6.28 -3.39
C SER A 166 27.67 -5.20 -2.55
N GLY A 167 27.31 -5.53 -1.31
CA GLY A 167 26.62 -4.62 -0.40
C GLY A 167 25.25 -5.15 -0.01
N SER A 168 24.37 -4.25 0.38
CA SER A 168 22.99 -4.56 0.77
C SER A 168 22.01 -3.85 -0.16
N ASP A 169 21.44 -4.59 -1.09
CA ASP A 169 20.49 -4.07 -2.07
C ASP A 169 19.07 -4.53 -1.73
N VAL A 170 18.14 -3.57 -1.61
CA VAL A 170 16.78 -3.83 -1.12
C VAL A 170 15.74 -3.35 -2.13
N GLY A 171 14.97 -4.26 -2.71
CA GLY A 171 13.84 -3.94 -3.56
C GLY A 171 12.66 -3.44 -2.72
N THR A 172 12.04 -2.33 -3.14
CA THR A 172 10.98 -1.66 -2.38
C THR A 172 9.66 -1.55 -3.13
N THR A 173 9.67 -1.26 -4.44
CA THR A 173 8.43 -1.07 -5.21
C THR A 173 8.48 -1.67 -6.61
N LEU A 174 7.32 -2.07 -7.10
CA LEU A 174 7.13 -2.83 -8.33
C LEU A 174 5.94 -2.24 -9.12
N LEU A 175 6.12 -2.10 -10.43
CA LEU A 175 5.07 -1.63 -11.34
C LEU A 175 5.12 -2.39 -12.68
N GLU A 176 3.98 -2.87 -13.17
CA GLU A 176 3.87 -3.46 -14.51
C GLU A 176 3.89 -2.35 -15.57
N THR A 177 4.73 -2.50 -16.59
CA THR A 177 4.83 -1.54 -17.70
C THR A 177 3.77 -1.78 -18.76
N GLU A 178 3.55 -0.80 -19.64
CA GLU A 178 2.54 -0.88 -20.71
C GLU A 178 2.78 -2.07 -21.66
N GLU A 179 4.04 -2.48 -21.79
CA GLU A 179 4.46 -3.61 -22.63
C GLU A 179 4.37 -4.97 -21.91
N GLY A 180 3.84 -5.01 -20.69
CA GLY A 180 3.79 -6.21 -19.83
C GLY A 180 5.12 -6.55 -19.15
N GLY A 181 6.10 -5.64 -19.22
CA GLY A 181 7.34 -5.73 -18.46
C GLY A 181 7.19 -5.21 -17.03
N PHE A 182 8.31 -4.97 -16.36
CA PHE A 182 8.32 -4.51 -14.96
C PHE A 182 9.29 -3.35 -14.77
N LEU A 183 8.89 -2.34 -14.02
CA LEU A 183 9.80 -1.39 -13.38
C LEU A 183 9.88 -1.78 -11.90
N ILE A 184 11.09 -2.02 -11.42
CA ILE A 184 11.36 -2.25 -10.00
C ILE A 184 12.29 -1.18 -9.48
N THR A 185 12.08 -0.75 -8.24
CA THR A 185 12.92 0.21 -7.56
C THR A 185 13.36 -0.28 -6.20
N GLY A 186 14.43 0.30 -5.67
CA GLY A 186 14.90 0.03 -4.33
C GLY A 186 16.20 0.77 -4.04
N VAL A 187 16.89 0.35 -2.99
CA VAL A 187 18.19 0.92 -2.62
C VAL A 187 19.31 0.05 -3.17
N LEU A 188 20.27 0.66 -3.85
CA LEU A 188 21.55 0.03 -4.22
C LEU A 188 22.66 0.58 -3.35
N ASP A 189 23.49 -0.28 -2.77
CA ASP A 189 24.73 0.13 -2.09
C ASP A 189 25.78 0.53 -3.12
N VAL A 190 25.75 1.79 -3.57
CA VAL A 190 26.61 2.30 -4.64
C VAL A 190 28.09 2.27 -4.24
N SER A 191 28.35 2.52 -2.94
CA SER A 191 29.69 2.46 -2.37
C SER A 191 30.28 1.06 -2.41
N ALA A 192 29.55 0.05 -1.91
CA ALA A 192 30.02 -1.33 -1.89
C ALA A 192 30.10 -1.93 -3.29
N SER A 193 29.16 -1.57 -4.16
CA SER A 193 29.15 -1.98 -5.55
C SER A 193 30.16 -1.23 -6.43
N ASN A 194 30.90 -0.26 -5.87
CA ASN A 194 31.87 0.55 -6.59
C ASN A 194 31.29 1.18 -7.88
N GLY A 195 30.07 1.71 -7.77
CA GLY A 195 29.37 2.40 -8.86
C GLY A 195 28.74 1.49 -9.91
N GLN A 196 28.63 0.18 -9.67
CA GLN A 196 27.90 -0.74 -10.56
C GLN A 196 26.39 -0.43 -10.56
N GLY A 197 25.61 -1.06 -11.45
CA GLY A 197 24.15 -0.87 -11.49
C GLY A 197 23.65 0.37 -12.26
N ASN A 198 24.53 1.16 -12.88
CA ASN A 198 24.14 2.26 -13.77
C ASN A 198 24.61 2.04 -15.21
N ALA A 199 23.81 2.54 -16.15
CA ALA A 199 24.09 2.50 -17.58
C ALA A 199 25.27 3.43 -18.00
N LYS A 200 25.78 4.29 -17.11
CA LYS A 200 26.96 5.15 -17.33
C LYS A 200 27.82 5.23 -16.08
N THR A 201 29.14 5.12 -16.25
CA THR A 201 30.13 5.48 -15.23
C THR A 201 30.07 6.99 -15.00
N THR A 202 29.65 7.43 -13.82
CA THR A 202 29.64 8.85 -13.46
C THR A 202 31.07 9.34 -13.14
N VAL A 203 31.35 10.61 -13.44
CA VAL A 203 32.62 11.28 -13.10
C VAL A 203 32.62 11.78 -11.64
N VAL A 204 31.42 11.85 -11.04
CA VAL A 204 31.18 12.25 -9.66
C VAL A 204 30.64 11.03 -8.91
N ASN A 205 31.23 10.73 -7.76
CA ASN A 205 30.88 9.55 -6.98
C ASN A 205 29.60 9.83 -6.19
N HIS A 206 28.62 8.95 -6.32
CA HIS A 206 27.55 8.80 -5.34
C HIS A 206 28.10 8.01 -4.15
N ALA A 207 27.51 8.17 -2.97
CA ALA A 207 27.93 7.44 -1.79
C ALA A 207 26.73 6.98 -0.97
N GLY A 208 26.74 5.70 -0.60
CA GLY A 208 25.65 5.10 0.17
C GLY A 208 24.58 4.48 -0.71
N GLY A 209 23.35 4.49 -0.19
CA GLY A 209 22.17 3.92 -0.84
C GLY A 209 21.48 4.92 -1.75
N ASP A 210 21.27 4.59 -3.02
CA ASP A 210 20.58 5.47 -4.00
C ASP A 210 19.26 4.88 -4.49
N PHE A 211 18.42 5.71 -5.14
CA PHE A 211 17.25 5.22 -5.88
C PHE A 211 17.71 4.38 -7.06
N TRP A 212 17.72 3.05 -6.93
CA TRP A 212 18.06 2.14 -8.00
C TRP A 212 16.81 1.63 -8.71
N ALA A 213 16.69 1.95 -10.00
CA ALA A 213 15.59 1.54 -10.86
C ALA A 213 16.07 0.57 -11.94
N LEU A 214 15.34 -0.52 -12.12
CA LEU A 214 15.56 -1.50 -13.18
C LEU A 214 14.27 -1.67 -13.98
N LYS A 215 14.39 -1.65 -15.31
CA LYS A 215 13.29 -2.03 -16.19
C LYS A 215 13.57 -3.39 -16.81
N LEU A 216 12.59 -4.27 -16.73
CA LEU A 216 12.62 -5.65 -17.18
C LEU A 216 11.58 -5.88 -18.28
N THR A 217 11.86 -6.82 -19.17
CA THR A 217 10.86 -7.36 -20.10
C THR A 217 9.84 -8.24 -19.38
N ALA A 218 8.76 -8.63 -20.06
CA ALA A 218 7.75 -9.56 -19.52
C ALA A 218 8.32 -10.93 -19.11
N THR A 219 9.46 -11.32 -19.69
CA THR A 219 10.18 -12.57 -19.38
C THR A 219 11.28 -12.37 -18.32
N GLY A 220 11.33 -11.19 -17.71
CA GLY A 220 12.30 -10.84 -16.67
C GLY A 220 13.65 -10.37 -17.18
N GLU A 221 13.90 -10.28 -18.50
CA GLU A 221 15.20 -9.85 -19.00
C GLU A 221 15.46 -8.37 -18.71
N LEU A 222 16.65 -8.01 -18.24
CA LEU A 222 17.02 -6.62 -17.94
C LEU A 222 17.11 -5.76 -19.22
N GLU A 223 16.25 -4.76 -19.34
CA GLU A 223 16.33 -3.75 -20.43
C GLU A 223 17.32 -2.63 -20.10
N TRP A 224 17.20 -2.07 -18.88
CA TRP A 224 18.12 -1.05 -18.39
C TRP A 224 18.12 -1.00 -16.85
N SER A 225 19.21 -0.48 -16.30
CA SER A 225 19.42 -0.30 -14.86
C SER A 225 20.13 1.04 -14.61
N LYS A 226 19.60 1.84 -13.68
CA LYS A 226 20.10 3.19 -13.36
C LYS A 226 19.84 3.52 -11.91
N TYR A 227 20.78 4.23 -11.29
CA TYR A 227 20.56 4.85 -9.98
C TYR A 227 20.48 6.38 -10.10
N TYR A 228 19.81 7.00 -9.14
CA TYR A 228 19.67 8.44 -8.99
C TYR A 228 19.84 8.78 -7.51
N GLY A 229 20.54 9.88 -7.22
CA GLY A 229 20.82 10.23 -5.83
C GLY A 229 21.94 11.26 -5.69
N GLY A 230 22.58 11.24 -4.53
CA GLY A 230 23.68 12.13 -4.17
C GLY A 230 24.80 11.45 -3.39
N SER A 231 25.49 12.23 -2.57
CA SER A 231 26.58 11.74 -1.71
C SER A 231 26.11 11.11 -0.40
N PHE A 232 24.80 11.09 -0.12
CA PHE A 232 24.22 10.50 1.08
C PHE A 232 23.07 9.54 0.72
N THR A 233 22.25 9.15 1.70
CA THR A 233 21.30 8.04 1.53
C THR A 233 19.96 8.51 0.98
N ASP A 234 19.59 7.96 -0.17
CA ASP A 234 18.36 8.23 -0.88
C ASP A 234 17.53 6.92 -0.98
N THR A 235 16.35 6.89 -0.37
CA THR A 235 15.52 5.67 -0.28
C THR A 235 14.20 5.82 -1.05
N PRO A 236 13.96 5.08 -2.15
CA PRO A 236 12.70 5.12 -2.88
C PRO A 236 11.65 4.20 -2.24
N LEU A 237 10.42 4.69 -2.11
CA LEU A 237 9.31 3.97 -1.47
C LEU A 237 7.99 4.01 -2.26
N GLY A 238 7.90 4.76 -3.36
CA GLY A 238 6.71 4.75 -4.20
C GLY A 238 7.02 5.00 -5.68
N VAL A 239 6.21 4.40 -6.55
CA VAL A 239 6.30 4.62 -8.00
C VAL A 239 4.92 4.66 -8.65
N VAL A 240 4.75 5.58 -9.61
CA VAL A 240 3.57 5.62 -10.48
C VAL A 240 3.98 5.87 -11.92
N LYS A 241 3.18 5.36 -12.85
CA LYS A 241 3.34 5.62 -14.27
C LYS A 241 2.70 6.96 -14.66
N THR A 242 3.31 7.66 -15.62
CA THR A 242 2.77 8.88 -16.20
C THR A 242 2.14 8.64 -17.57
N ALA A 243 1.24 9.53 -18.01
CA ALA A 243 0.52 9.42 -19.29
C ALA A 243 1.45 9.44 -20.53
N ASP A 244 2.66 9.98 -20.40
CA ASP A 244 3.70 9.99 -21.43
C ASP A 244 4.66 8.79 -21.34
N ASN A 245 4.24 7.70 -20.68
CA ASN A 245 5.01 6.47 -20.45
C ASN A 245 6.32 6.66 -19.67
N GLY A 246 6.47 7.79 -18.99
CA GLY A 246 7.46 7.96 -17.94
C GLY A 246 6.99 7.38 -16.60
N PHE A 247 7.78 7.64 -15.59
CA PHE A 247 7.52 7.20 -14.22
C PHE A 247 7.84 8.34 -13.25
N ILE A 248 7.09 8.43 -12.17
CA ILE A 248 7.43 9.26 -11.01
C ILE A 248 7.79 8.33 -9.87
N LEU A 249 8.96 8.56 -9.30
CA LEU A 249 9.45 7.86 -8.12
C LEU A 249 9.47 8.85 -6.96
N VAL A 250 9.09 8.39 -5.76
CA VAL A 250 9.13 9.16 -4.52
C VAL A 250 9.92 8.42 -3.45
N GLY A 251 10.52 9.20 -2.57
CA GLY A 251 11.23 8.70 -1.39
C GLY A 251 11.81 9.86 -0.59
N SER A 252 12.84 9.59 0.19
CA SER A 252 13.47 10.58 1.05
C SER A 252 14.96 10.72 0.73
N SER A 253 15.51 11.90 0.93
CA SER A 253 16.93 12.19 0.72
C SER A 253 17.49 13.18 1.73
N ASP A 254 18.70 12.90 2.23
CA ASP A 254 19.56 13.84 2.98
C ASP A 254 20.68 14.48 2.13
N SER A 255 20.67 14.21 0.82
CA SER A 255 21.63 14.74 -0.14
C SER A 255 21.25 16.13 -0.66
N ASN A 256 22.24 16.89 -1.14
CA ASN A 256 22.04 18.20 -1.76
C ASN A 256 22.93 18.43 -2.99
N ASP A 257 23.39 17.34 -3.58
CA ASP A 257 24.34 17.31 -4.68
C ASP A 257 24.00 16.22 -5.71
N VAL A 258 24.84 16.17 -6.76
CA VAL A 258 24.71 15.28 -7.92
C VAL A 258 23.38 15.45 -8.68
N ASP A 259 22.37 14.64 -8.38
CA ASP A 259 21.04 14.76 -8.99
C ASP A 259 20.12 15.67 -8.19
N ILE A 260 20.33 15.81 -6.87
CA ILE A 260 19.38 16.41 -5.94
C ILE A 260 19.66 17.90 -5.73
N LYS A 261 18.60 18.71 -5.67
CA LYS A 261 18.72 20.15 -5.45
C LYS A 261 17.67 20.67 -4.48
N ASN A 262 18.07 21.70 -3.73
CA ASN A 262 17.19 22.44 -2.81
C ASN A 262 16.61 21.57 -1.68
N ASN A 263 17.37 20.60 -1.18
CA ASN A 263 17.09 19.97 0.11
C ASN A 263 17.18 21.04 1.22
N LYS A 264 16.17 21.09 2.08
CA LYS A 264 15.95 22.16 3.07
C LYS A 264 16.29 21.71 4.49
N GLY A 265 16.37 20.40 4.74
CA GLY A 265 16.49 19.83 6.07
C GLY A 265 17.49 18.66 6.14
N SER A 266 17.24 17.78 7.12
CA SER A 266 18.02 16.54 7.25
C SER A 266 17.53 15.49 6.27
N TYR A 267 16.22 15.28 6.14
CA TYR A 267 15.64 14.50 5.06
C TYR A 267 14.47 15.28 4.49
N ASP A 268 14.38 15.36 3.17
CA ASP A 268 13.23 15.93 2.48
C ASP A 268 12.55 14.85 1.63
N PHE A 269 11.26 15.03 1.33
CA PHE A 269 10.61 14.30 0.25
C PHE A 269 11.36 14.59 -1.04
N TRP A 270 11.87 13.56 -1.69
CA TRP A 270 12.48 13.66 -3.00
C TRP A 270 11.62 12.96 -4.04
N VAL A 271 11.19 13.73 -5.04
CA VAL A 271 10.33 13.28 -6.13
C VAL A 271 11.04 13.48 -7.44
N ILE A 272 11.20 12.40 -8.21
CA ILE A 272 11.80 12.46 -9.55
C ILE A 272 10.84 11.96 -10.60
N LYS A 273 10.88 12.58 -11.78
CA LYS A 273 10.31 12.01 -13.01
C LYS A 273 11.43 11.49 -13.88
N ILE A 274 11.28 10.25 -14.32
CA ILE A 274 12.15 9.61 -15.30
C ILE A 274 11.36 9.25 -16.55
N SER A 275 12.02 9.27 -17.71
CA SER A 275 11.42 8.80 -18.97
C SER A 275 11.30 7.28 -19.00
N SER A 276 10.60 6.73 -20.00
CA SER A 276 10.54 5.27 -20.26
C SER A 276 11.90 4.59 -20.43
N LYS A 277 12.95 5.37 -20.73
CA LYS A 277 14.35 4.93 -20.87
C LYS A 277 15.19 5.19 -19.62
N GLY A 278 14.57 5.61 -18.51
CA GLY A 278 15.23 6.01 -17.28
C GLY A 278 16.09 7.27 -17.41
N THR A 279 15.73 8.21 -18.28
CA THR A 279 16.43 9.52 -18.27
C THR A 279 15.73 10.42 -17.27
N LEU A 280 16.47 10.98 -16.29
CA LEU A 280 15.94 11.98 -15.37
C LEU A 280 15.41 13.19 -16.16
N VAL A 281 14.12 13.50 -15.97
CA VAL A 281 13.41 14.59 -16.65
C VAL A 281 13.35 15.82 -15.76
N TRP A 282 12.92 15.62 -14.51
CA TRP A 282 12.92 16.64 -13.47
C TRP A 282 13.01 15.99 -12.10
N GLU A 283 13.42 16.78 -11.11
CA GLU A 283 13.50 16.42 -9.69
C GLU A 283 12.99 17.58 -8.83
N LYS A 284 12.44 17.25 -7.66
CA LYS A 284 11.86 18.19 -6.69
C LYS A 284 12.10 17.70 -5.27
N SER A 285 12.52 18.61 -4.39
CA SER A 285 12.57 18.40 -2.94
C SER A 285 11.48 19.21 -2.25
N PHE A 286 10.71 18.55 -1.38
CA PHE A 286 9.68 19.16 -0.54
C PHE A 286 9.97 18.86 0.93
N GLY A 287 9.90 19.88 1.79
CA GLY A 287 10.19 19.71 3.21
C GLY A 287 10.41 21.03 3.92
N GLY A 288 10.95 20.95 5.13
CA GLY A 288 11.36 22.07 5.96
C GLY A 288 12.74 21.85 6.55
N SER A 289 12.98 22.41 7.74
CA SER A 289 14.31 22.35 8.37
C SER A 289 14.62 21.03 9.11
N GLU A 290 13.63 20.15 9.30
CA GLU A 290 13.77 18.90 10.05
C GLU A 290 13.82 17.65 9.14
N ILE A 291 13.15 16.56 9.56
CA ILE A 291 13.08 15.29 8.84
C ILE A 291 11.68 15.16 8.26
N ASP A 292 11.62 14.98 6.96
CA ASP A 292 10.41 14.79 6.17
C ASP A 292 10.61 13.56 5.27
N GLU A 293 9.82 12.51 5.48
CA GLU A 293 10.01 11.22 4.81
C GLU A 293 8.82 10.83 3.92
N ALA A 294 9.01 10.75 2.59
CA ALA A 294 7.98 10.30 1.67
C ALA A 294 7.88 8.77 1.70
N ARG A 295 6.66 8.23 1.70
CA ARG A 295 6.42 6.78 1.84
C ARG A 295 5.65 6.16 0.67
N ALA A 296 4.72 6.90 0.05
CA ALA A 296 3.95 6.37 -1.07
C ALA A 296 3.44 7.48 -2.00
N ILE A 297 3.04 7.08 -3.21
CA ILE A 297 2.48 7.97 -4.23
C ILE A 297 1.33 7.27 -4.96
N SER A 298 0.28 8.02 -5.28
CA SER A 298 -0.84 7.57 -6.10
C SER A 298 -1.15 8.59 -7.20
N ALA A 299 -1.54 8.11 -8.38
CA ALA A 299 -2.10 8.97 -9.41
C ALA A 299 -3.53 9.38 -9.02
N SER A 300 -3.92 10.59 -9.37
CA SER A 300 -5.27 11.11 -9.15
C SER A 300 -6.06 11.17 -10.47
N HIS A 301 -7.39 11.16 -10.37
CA HIS A 301 -8.29 11.16 -11.54
C HIS A 301 -8.09 12.36 -12.49
N ASP A 302 -7.61 13.49 -11.99
CA ASP A 302 -7.35 14.68 -12.80
C ASP A 302 -5.96 14.67 -13.47
N GLY A 303 -5.20 13.58 -13.33
CA GLY A 303 -3.88 13.38 -13.93
C GLY A 303 -2.71 13.89 -13.09
N ASN A 304 -2.97 14.48 -11.91
CA ASN A 304 -1.95 14.86 -10.94
C ASN A 304 -1.57 13.69 -10.03
N PHE A 305 -0.69 13.92 -9.05
CA PHE A 305 -0.20 12.89 -8.14
C PHE A 305 -0.35 13.30 -6.68
N ILE A 306 -0.68 12.33 -5.82
CA ILE A 306 -0.73 12.50 -4.37
C ILE A 306 0.44 11.75 -3.76
N VAL A 307 1.25 12.40 -2.95
CA VAL A 307 2.37 11.82 -2.21
C VAL A 307 2.04 11.87 -0.73
N VAL A 308 2.29 10.78 0.00
CA VAL A 308 2.08 10.71 1.45
C VAL A 308 3.37 10.31 2.16
N GLY A 309 3.54 10.80 3.38
CA GLY A 309 4.61 10.43 4.28
C GLY A 309 4.42 11.03 5.66
N ASP A 310 5.52 11.37 6.33
CA ASP A 310 5.53 12.05 7.63
C ASP A 310 6.45 13.27 7.61
N THR A 311 6.11 14.29 8.40
CA THR A 311 6.88 15.53 8.56
C THR A 311 7.13 15.82 10.03
N ARG A 312 8.36 16.20 10.36
CA ARG A 312 8.73 16.79 11.66
C ARG A 312 8.89 18.30 11.58
N SER A 313 8.95 18.83 10.37
CA SER A 313 9.11 20.25 10.09
C SER A 313 7.84 21.05 10.39
N SER A 314 8.00 22.34 10.66
CA SER A 314 6.88 23.31 10.80
C SER A 314 7.13 24.59 10.00
N ASP A 315 8.01 24.49 9.01
CA ASP A 315 8.49 25.56 8.15
C ASP A 315 8.77 25.03 6.73
N GLY A 316 9.27 25.92 5.85
CA GLY A 316 9.54 25.57 4.45
C GLY A 316 8.25 25.38 3.66
N ASP A 317 8.09 24.21 3.07
CA ASP A 317 6.87 23.83 2.33
C ASP A 317 5.77 23.30 3.25
N VAL A 318 6.09 23.00 4.52
CA VAL A 318 5.16 22.45 5.51
C VAL A 318 4.46 23.60 6.22
N ASN A 319 3.12 23.65 6.16
CA ASN A 319 2.37 24.74 6.77
C ASN A 319 2.23 24.61 8.30
N SER A 320 2.12 23.39 8.82
CA SER A 320 1.95 23.14 10.26
C SER A 320 2.33 21.72 10.65
N ASN A 321 2.94 21.55 11.81
CA ASN A 321 3.08 20.25 12.49
C ASN A 321 2.61 20.43 13.95
N ASN A 322 1.72 19.55 14.40
CA ASN A 322 1.06 19.64 15.70
C ASN A 322 1.73 18.79 16.78
N GLY A 323 2.74 17.98 16.41
CA GLY A 323 3.34 17.00 17.29
C GLY A 323 4.81 16.72 17.00
N ALA A 324 5.24 15.52 17.38
CA ALA A 324 6.58 15.03 17.13
C ALA A 324 6.80 14.66 15.65
N ALA A 325 5.76 14.20 14.98
CA ALA A 325 5.65 14.10 13.53
C ALA A 325 4.17 14.00 13.15
N ASP A 326 3.76 14.63 12.06
CA ASP A 326 2.42 14.52 11.50
C ASP A 326 2.46 13.83 10.12
N ILE A 327 1.36 13.22 9.72
CA ILE A 327 1.19 12.72 8.36
C ILE A 327 1.19 13.90 7.41
N TRP A 328 2.03 13.87 6.38
CA TRP A 328 2.08 14.92 5.37
C TRP A 328 1.64 14.39 4.01
N VAL A 329 0.68 15.08 3.40
CA VAL A 329 0.12 14.75 2.10
C VAL A 329 0.31 15.91 1.14
N LEU A 330 0.93 15.64 -0.01
CA LEU A 330 1.13 16.59 -1.09
C LEU A 330 0.29 16.22 -2.29
N LYS A 331 -0.33 17.19 -2.95
CA LYS A 331 -0.74 17.05 -4.35
C LYS A 331 0.21 17.82 -5.24
N ILE A 332 0.77 17.16 -6.24
CA ILE A 332 1.71 17.74 -7.21
C ILE A 332 1.20 17.58 -8.64
N SER A 333 1.49 18.57 -9.47
CA SER A 333 1.18 18.56 -10.91
C SER A 333 2.04 17.59 -11.72
N THR A 334 1.72 17.41 -12.99
CA THR A 334 2.51 16.62 -13.96
C THR A 334 3.93 17.12 -14.17
N GLU A 335 4.19 18.39 -13.89
CA GLU A 335 5.52 19.01 -13.91
C GLU A 335 6.20 19.03 -12.53
N GLY A 336 5.59 18.39 -11.52
CA GLY A 336 6.11 18.31 -10.16
C GLY A 336 5.97 19.61 -9.37
N ASN A 337 5.09 20.53 -9.77
CA ASN A 337 4.81 21.73 -8.95
C ASN A 337 3.77 21.40 -7.87
N LEU A 338 4.00 21.85 -6.65
CA LEU A 338 3.05 21.74 -5.53
C LEU A 338 1.73 22.44 -5.86
N ILE A 339 0.61 21.74 -5.69
CA ILE A 339 -0.75 22.26 -5.85
C ILE A 339 -1.34 22.58 -4.48
N TRP A 340 -1.30 21.61 -3.57
CA TRP A 340 -1.68 21.78 -2.17
C TRP A 340 -0.91 20.80 -1.28
N GLU A 341 -0.86 21.12 0.01
CA GLU A 341 -0.38 20.22 1.06
C GLU A 341 -1.38 20.16 2.21
N LYS A 342 -1.33 19.07 2.99
CA LYS A 342 -2.16 18.82 4.17
C LYS A 342 -1.35 18.06 5.22
N THR A 343 -1.60 18.39 6.48
CA THR A 343 -1.01 17.70 7.63
C THR A 343 -2.11 17.12 8.52
N PHE A 344 -1.96 15.86 8.92
CA PHE A 344 -2.88 15.16 9.81
C PHE A 344 -2.12 14.53 10.97
N GLY A 345 -2.48 14.90 12.19
CA GLY A 345 -1.84 14.35 13.38
C GLY A 345 -2.29 15.04 14.66
N GLY A 346 -1.77 14.51 15.76
CA GLY A 346 -1.96 15.00 17.10
C GLY A 346 -0.66 15.47 17.72
N THR A 347 -0.55 15.39 19.05
CA THR A 347 0.70 15.78 19.75
C THR A 347 1.80 14.72 19.68
N GLY A 348 1.50 13.52 19.19
CA GLY A 348 2.39 12.37 19.11
C GLY A 348 3.19 12.30 17.82
N PHE A 349 3.60 11.08 17.47
CA PHE A 349 4.24 10.75 16.18
C PHE A 349 3.22 9.99 15.34
N ASP A 350 2.85 10.56 14.20
CA ASP A 350 1.85 10.05 13.28
C ASP A 350 2.48 9.92 11.89
N ALA A 351 2.29 8.78 11.22
CA ALA A 351 2.95 8.51 9.95
C ALA A 351 2.06 7.78 8.95
N GLY A 352 1.93 8.34 7.75
CA GLY A 352 1.28 7.71 6.60
C GLY A 352 2.30 6.89 5.80
N ARG A 353 1.96 5.64 5.48
CA ARG A 353 2.85 4.67 4.84
C ARG A 353 2.41 4.24 3.46
N SER A 354 1.10 4.20 3.21
CA SER A 354 0.52 3.89 1.91
C SER A 354 -0.66 4.80 1.62
N ILE A 355 -0.96 4.99 0.34
CA ILE A 355 -2.10 5.73 -0.16
C ILE A 355 -2.72 5.02 -1.37
N SER A 356 -4.04 4.87 -1.36
CA SER A 356 -4.79 4.27 -2.46
C SER A 356 -5.97 5.15 -2.84
N MET A 357 -6.15 5.35 -4.14
CA MET A 357 -7.26 6.15 -4.68
C MET A 357 -8.55 5.35 -4.58
N THR A 358 -9.63 6.00 -4.12
CA THR A 358 -10.95 5.39 -4.01
C THR A 358 -11.85 5.71 -5.20
N GLN A 359 -12.91 4.92 -5.37
CA GLN A 359 -13.88 5.02 -6.46
C GLN A 359 -14.62 6.36 -6.48
N ASP A 360 -14.73 7.04 -5.33
CA ASP A 360 -15.32 8.37 -5.18
C ASP A 360 -14.35 9.54 -5.44
N ASN A 361 -13.18 9.25 -6.04
CA ASN A 361 -12.09 10.17 -6.33
C ASN A 361 -11.31 10.70 -5.11
N GLY A 362 -11.62 10.26 -3.90
CA GLY A 362 -10.77 10.52 -2.74
C GLY A 362 -9.63 9.51 -2.60
N PHE A 363 -9.06 9.44 -1.40
CA PHE A 363 -7.93 8.56 -1.09
C PHE A 363 -8.05 7.98 0.32
N VAL A 364 -7.66 6.72 0.47
CA VAL A 364 -7.43 6.08 1.76
C VAL A 364 -5.94 5.99 2.04
N ILE A 365 -5.56 6.23 3.28
CA ILE A 365 -4.16 6.23 3.74
C ILE A 365 -4.04 5.26 4.89
N ALA A 366 -3.07 4.34 4.82
CA ALA A 366 -2.69 3.46 5.92
C ALA A 366 -1.43 3.99 6.62
N GLY A 367 -1.34 3.78 7.93
CA GLY A 367 -0.24 4.27 8.73
C GLY A 367 -0.31 3.82 10.19
N SER A 368 0.25 4.66 11.07
CA SER A 368 0.10 4.49 12.51
C SER A 368 0.20 5.81 13.27
N SER A 369 -0.26 5.80 14.52
CA SER A 369 -0.37 6.98 15.38
C SER A 369 0.02 6.69 16.82
N ARG A 370 0.82 7.60 17.40
CA ARG A 370 1.04 7.67 18.85
C ARG A 370 0.17 8.71 19.55
N SER A 371 -0.70 9.38 18.80
CA SER A 371 -1.52 10.50 19.27
C SER A 371 -2.82 10.04 19.93
N SER A 372 -3.29 10.80 20.91
CA SER A 372 -4.53 10.53 21.69
C SER A 372 -5.46 11.76 21.77
N ASP A 373 -5.22 12.74 20.90
CA ASP A 373 -5.96 13.98 20.73
C ASP A 373 -6.35 14.18 19.26
N ASN A 374 -7.01 15.28 18.91
CA ASN A 374 -7.41 15.60 17.53
C ASN A 374 -8.19 14.49 16.78
N GLY A 375 -8.90 13.63 17.51
CA GLY A 375 -9.66 12.51 16.94
C GLY A 375 -8.86 11.20 16.83
N PHE A 376 -7.57 11.19 17.17
CA PHE A 376 -6.74 10.01 17.30
C PHE A 376 -6.94 9.36 18.67
N THR A 377 -6.93 8.03 18.73
CA THR A 377 -7.18 7.28 19.97
C THR A 377 -6.16 6.17 20.16
N ASN A 378 -4.88 6.52 20.37
CA ASN A 378 -3.84 5.56 20.73
C ASN A 378 -4.10 4.94 22.11
N LYS A 379 -4.15 3.61 22.19
CA LYS A 379 -4.38 2.80 23.40
C LYS A 379 -3.10 2.18 23.95
N GLY A 380 -1.98 2.30 23.24
CA GLY A 380 -0.73 1.64 23.57
C GLY A 380 0.51 2.47 23.24
N GLN A 381 1.54 1.78 22.77
CA GLN A 381 2.79 2.43 22.35
C GLN A 381 2.65 3.10 20.98
N ASN A 382 1.84 2.51 20.10
CA ASN A 382 1.54 3.00 18.77
C ASN A 382 0.39 2.17 18.16
N ASP A 383 -0.65 2.81 17.64
CA ASP A 383 -1.79 2.11 17.07
C ASP A 383 -1.81 2.22 15.53
N ALA A 384 -2.36 1.19 14.88
CA ALA A 384 -2.62 1.19 13.44
C ALA A 384 -3.63 2.28 13.08
N LEU A 385 -3.45 2.94 11.93
CA LEU A 385 -4.27 4.09 11.52
C LEU A 385 -4.72 3.97 10.06
N VAL A 386 -6.00 4.22 9.81
CA VAL A 386 -6.55 4.46 8.47
C VAL A 386 -7.21 5.83 8.42
N LEU A 387 -6.91 6.62 7.39
CA LEU A 387 -7.59 7.90 7.10
C LEU A 387 -8.24 7.84 5.73
N LYS A 388 -9.32 8.59 5.57
CA LYS A 388 -9.92 8.89 4.26
C LYS A 388 -9.92 10.40 4.05
N ILE A 389 -9.44 10.82 2.90
CA ILE A 389 -9.51 12.20 2.42
C ILE A 389 -10.29 12.25 1.11
N ASP A 390 -10.87 13.40 0.80
CA ASP A 390 -11.45 13.70 -0.51
C ASP A 390 -10.38 14.10 -1.54
N ALA A 391 -10.80 14.46 -2.75
CA ALA A 391 -9.90 14.84 -3.86
C ALA A 391 -9.13 16.15 -3.62
N GLU A 392 -9.61 16.98 -2.70
CA GLU A 392 -9.05 18.26 -2.28
C GLU A 392 -8.20 18.13 -0.99
N GLY A 393 -8.07 16.91 -0.46
CA GLY A 393 -7.31 16.62 0.75
C GLY A 393 -8.03 17.01 2.04
N VAL A 394 -9.35 17.12 2.02
CA VAL A 394 -10.15 17.31 3.25
C VAL A 394 -10.38 15.95 3.90
N LEU A 395 -10.10 15.86 5.20
CA LEU A 395 -10.36 14.66 5.99
C LEU A 395 -11.86 14.36 6.06
N GLU A 396 -12.26 13.15 5.64
CA GLU A 396 -13.62 12.65 5.76
C GLU A 396 -13.81 11.86 7.07
N TRP A 397 -12.89 10.95 7.36
CA TRP A 397 -12.86 10.17 8.60
C TRP A 397 -11.47 9.61 8.88
N GLN A 398 -11.25 9.18 10.12
CA GLN A 398 -10.05 8.49 10.57
C GLN A 398 -10.40 7.40 11.58
N GLN A 399 -9.63 6.32 11.61
CA GLN A 399 -9.76 5.22 12.56
C GLN A 399 -8.40 4.79 13.10
N THR A 400 -8.29 4.69 14.42
CA THR A 400 -7.16 4.07 15.12
C THR A 400 -7.58 2.71 15.65
N ILE A 401 -6.80 1.67 15.36
CA ILE A 401 -7.05 0.28 15.73
C ILE A 401 -5.82 -0.24 16.45
N GLY A 402 -5.98 -0.81 17.64
CA GLY A 402 -4.85 -1.36 18.37
C GLY A 402 -5.16 -1.85 19.77
N GLY A 403 -4.09 -2.19 20.49
CA GLY A 403 -4.10 -2.63 21.88
C GLY A 403 -3.04 -1.93 22.71
N SER A 404 -2.51 -2.59 23.73
CA SER A 404 -1.53 -1.99 24.63
C SER A 404 -0.11 -1.89 24.03
N GLU A 405 0.17 -2.62 22.95
CA GLU A 405 1.51 -2.73 22.36
C GLU A 405 1.66 -1.87 21.10
N ILE A 406 2.34 -2.40 20.08
CA ILE A 406 2.66 -1.71 18.84
C ILE A 406 1.87 -2.37 17.71
N ASP A 407 1.11 -1.55 16.99
CA ASP A 407 0.29 -1.94 15.87
C ASP A 407 0.61 -1.02 14.67
N PHE A 408 0.74 -1.61 13.49
CA PHE A 408 1.09 -0.89 12.26
C PHE A 408 0.21 -1.34 11.10
N LEU A 409 -0.11 -0.40 10.21
CA LEU A 409 -0.54 -0.70 8.85
C LEU A 409 0.52 -0.24 7.86
N TYR A 410 0.81 -1.08 6.89
CA TYR A 410 1.80 -0.83 5.85
C TYR A 410 1.15 -0.56 4.50
N ASP A 411 -0.02 -1.13 4.21
CA ASP A 411 -0.71 -0.92 2.93
C ASP A 411 -2.24 -0.96 3.04
N VAL A 412 -2.92 -0.38 2.04
CA VAL A 412 -4.38 -0.25 1.99
C VAL A 412 -4.91 -0.28 0.55
N VAL A 413 -6.07 -0.90 0.34
CA VAL A 413 -6.78 -0.88 -0.94
C VAL A 413 -8.28 -0.83 -0.74
N GLU A 414 -9.01 -0.21 -1.66
CA GLU A 414 -10.47 -0.29 -1.75
C GLU A 414 -10.89 -1.36 -2.78
N LEU A 415 -11.77 -2.27 -2.36
CA LEU A 415 -12.35 -3.31 -3.19
C LEU A 415 -13.49 -2.75 -4.07
N GLU A 416 -13.99 -3.57 -5.00
CA GLU A 416 -15.08 -3.17 -5.90
C GLU A 416 -16.38 -2.84 -5.15
N ASP A 417 -16.62 -3.48 -4.01
CA ASP A 417 -17.79 -3.24 -3.16
C ASP A 417 -17.61 -2.06 -2.19
N GLN A 418 -16.57 -1.25 -2.36
CA GLN A 418 -16.14 -0.14 -1.49
C GLN A 418 -15.65 -0.57 -0.10
N THR A 419 -15.51 -1.87 0.17
CA THR A 419 -14.81 -2.33 1.38
C THR A 419 -13.34 -1.94 1.29
N ILE A 420 -12.81 -1.35 2.35
CA ILE A 420 -11.38 -1.04 2.47
C ILE A 420 -10.69 -2.18 3.20
N ILE A 421 -9.61 -2.69 2.62
CA ILE A 421 -8.70 -3.65 3.25
C ILE A 421 -7.40 -2.95 3.58
N ALA A 422 -6.98 -3.01 4.84
CA ALA A 422 -5.67 -2.53 5.27
C ALA A 422 -4.90 -3.65 5.95
N VAL A 423 -3.58 -3.70 5.72
CA VAL A 423 -2.73 -4.80 6.20
C VAL A 423 -1.49 -4.30 6.92
N GLY A 424 -1.01 -5.07 7.88
CA GLY A 424 0.22 -4.76 8.60
C GLY A 424 0.65 -5.81 9.60
N GLU A 425 1.02 -5.39 10.81
CA GLU A 425 1.40 -6.26 11.92
C GLU A 425 0.90 -5.73 13.26
N SER A 426 0.74 -6.61 14.23
CA SER A 426 0.35 -6.29 15.61
C SER A 426 1.15 -7.12 16.59
N SER A 427 1.70 -6.46 17.62
CA SER A 427 2.21 -7.12 18.83
C SER A 427 1.15 -7.19 19.95
N SER A 428 0.01 -6.52 19.77
CA SER A 428 -1.07 -6.47 20.77
C SER A 428 -1.88 -7.77 20.85
N SER A 429 -2.46 -8.05 22.01
CA SER A 429 -3.39 -9.19 22.24
C SER A 429 -4.62 -8.78 23.07
N ASP A 430 -4.88 -7.48 23.11
CA ASP A 430 -6.00 -6.83 23.77
C ASP A 430 -6.55 -5.66 22.94
N GLY A 431 -7.53 -4.94 23.49
CA GLY A 431 -8.18 -3.84 22.79
C GLY A 431 -8.96 -4.32 21.56
N ASP A 432 -8.63 -3.75 20.40
CA ASP A 432 -9.24 -4.11 19.12
C ASP A 432 -8.59 -5.35 18.49
N ILE A 433 -7.48 -5.83 19.07
CA ILE A 433 -6.74 -7.02 18.63
C ILE A 433 -6.90 -8.13 19.65
N SER A 434 -7.82 -9.05 19.40
CA SER A 434 -8.17 -10.09 20.39
C SER A 434 -7.14 -11.22 20.59
N LEU A 435 -6.14 -11.33 19.71
CA LEU A 435 -5.20 -12.45 19.71
C LEU A 435 -3.85 -12.05 19.11
N ASN A 436 -2.76 -12.55 19.70
CA ASN A 436 -1.43 -12.63 19.09
C ASN A 436 -0.80 -13.97 19.53
N LYS A 437 -0.30 -14.74 18.58
CA LYS A 437 0.27 -16.08 18.76
C LYS A 437 1.78 -16.05 18.97
N GLY A 438 2.45 -14.96 18.57
CA GLY A 438 3.90 -14.81 18.57
C GLY A 438 4.38 -13.49 19.18
N PHE A 439 5.48 -12.97 18.64
CA PHE A 439 6.01 -11.64 18.96
C PHE A 439 5.27 -10.54 18.18
N SER A 440 5.03 -10.78 16.88
CA SER A 440 4.08 -10.03 16.07
C SER A 440 3.35 -10.97 15.13
N ASP A 441 2.04 -10.77 14.99
CA ASP A 441 1.23 -11.46 13.99
C ASP A 441 0.85 -10.48 12.86
N ALA A 442 0.65 -11.00 11.66
CA ALA A 442 0.16 -10.22 10.53
C ALA A 442 -1.26 -9.73 10.81
N LEU A 443 -1.51 -8.43 10.61
CA LEU A 443 -2.79 -7.79 10.84
C LEU A 443 -3.55 -7.57 9.52
N ILE A 444 -4.84 -7.90 9.50
CA ILE A 444 -5.77 -7.56 8.42
C ILE A 444 -6.99 -6.85 9.02
N LEU A 445 -7.34 -5.70 8.45
CA LEU A 445 -8.53 -4.92 8.79
C LEU A 445 -9.48 -4.82 7.61
N GLN A 446 -10.79 -4.84 7.88
CA GLN A 446 -11.81 -4.43 6.92
C GLN A 446 -12.64 -3.27 7.46
N ILE A 447 -12.83 -2.25 6.63
CA ILE A 447 -13.58 -1.03 6.95
C ILE A 447 -14.67 -0.82 5.89
N LYS A 448 -15.87 -0.40 6.31
CA LYS A 448 -17.02 -0.12 5.43
C LYS A 448 -17.59 1.28 5.58
#